data_AF-A0A7W9SUN1-F1
#
_entry.id   AF-A0A7W9SUN1-F1
#
_cell.length_a   1.000
_cell.length_b   1.000
_cell.length_c   1.000
_cell.angle_alpha   90.00
_cell.angle_beta   90.00
_cell.angle_gamma   90.00
#
_symmetry.space_group_name_H-M   'P 1'
#
loop_
_entity.id
_entity.type
_entity.pdbx_description
1 polymer ?
#
loop_
_entity_poly.entity_id
_entity_poly.type
_entity_poly.pdbx_seq_one_letter_code
_entity_poly.pdbx_strand_id
1 'polypeptide(L)'
;MPFRQDKPAPQDKKDPQSFEPRSGPGAGQKYMEQLVGNWEVLKTLSPPGRDPVKSKGKCRQTMIHGGRFLQSEFTFEQPDGSKSTGLGVLGYEPTTDTFTSTWTDSRSTKISLRQSKDKFNGKEIFLFGKTLENGGADARHSRTWSRLEDGGKTLVHSQYVPGPDGKEFVIMELRMTRR
;
A
#
# COMPACT_ATOMS: atom_id res chain seq x y z
N MET A 1 71.27 -7.51 3.51
CA MET A 1 70.55 -6.23 3.72
C MET A 1 69.05 -6.54 3.71
N PRO A 2 68.28 -6.13 4.73
CA PRO A 2 67.02 -6.78 5.12
C PRO A 2 65.78 -6.25 4.36
N PHE A 3 64.74 -7.08 4.36
CA PHE A 3 63.39 -6.81 3.89
C PHE A 3 62.73 -5.64 4.66
N ARG A 4 62.16 -4.66 3.96
CA ARG A 4 61.23 -3.68 4.56
C ARG A 4 59.86 -4.34 4.70
N GLN A 5 59.36 -4.43 5.94
CA GLN A 5 57.96 -4.70 6.24
C GLN A 5 57.15 -3.42 5.98
N ASP A 6 56.34 -3.40 4.93
CA ASP A 6 55.27 -2.42 4.82
C ASP A 6 54.13 -2.83 5.78
N LYS A 7 53.82 -1.94 6.73
CA LYS A 7 52.65 -2.09 7.60
C LYS A 7 51.38 -1.99 6.75
N PRO A 8 50.38 -2.86 6.92
CA PRO A 8 49.07 -2.64 6.31
C PRO A 8 48.45 -1.36 6.87
N ALA A 9 47.92 -0.53 5.97
CA ALA A 9 47.18 0.69 6.32
C ALA A 9 46.00 0.35 7.26
N PRO A 10 45.58 1.27 8.16
CA PRO A 10 44.49 1.00 9.08
C PRO A 10 43.22 0.69 8.28
N GLN A 11 42.68 -0.51 8.44
CA GLN A 11 41.33 -0.82 8.00
C GLN A 11 40.37 0.10 8.75
N ASP A 12 39.72 1.00 8.01
CA ASP A 12 38.54 1.73 8.45
C ASP A 12 37.54 0.72 9.02
N LYS A 13 37.43 0.72 10.35
CA LYS A 13 36.36 0.01 11.05
C LYS A 13 35.07 0.75 10.75
N LYS A 14 34.43 0.43 9.62
CA LYS A 14 33.03 0.79 9.39
C LYS A 14 32.22 0.08 10.47
N ASP A 15 31.66 0.85 11.38
CA ASP A 15 30.72 0.36 12.39
C ASP A 15 29.63 -0.46 11.69
N PRO A 16 29.42 -1.74 12.06
CA PRO A 16 28.41 -2.59 11.43
C PRO A 16 26.98 -2.03 11.56
N GLN A 17 26.75 -1.03 12.42
CA GLN A 17 25.50 -0.27 12.51
C GLN A 17 25.23 0.65 11.31
N SER A 18 26.22 0.96 10.45
CA SER A 18 26.00 1.82 9.28
C SER A 18 25.31 1.13 8.11
N PHE A 19 25.05 -0.17 8.20
CA PHE A 19 24.40 -0.97 7.15
C PHE A 19 22.94 -1.33 7.46
N GLU A 20 22.47 -1.14 8.69
CA GLU A 20 21.05 -1.37 9.00
C GLU A 20 20.23 -0.14 8.62
N PRO A 21 19.36 -0.22 7.59
CA PRO A 21 18.48 0.89 7.26
C PRO A 21 17.60 1.22 8.47
N ARG A 22 17.28 2.51 8.66
CA ARG A 22 16.44 3.06 9.73
C ARG A 22 15.02 2.48 9.66
N SER A 23 14.85 1.21 9.99
CA SER A 23 13.68 0.38 9.68
C SER A 23 12.85 0.01 10.91
N GLY A 24 13.12 0.68 12.04
CA GLY A 24 12.34 0.56 13.27
C GLY A 24 10.95 1.22 13.17
N PRO A 25 10.04 0.96 14.13
CA PRO A 25 8.67 1.45 14.08
C PRO A 25 8.61 2.98 14.08
N GLY A 26 8.26 3.55 12.92
CA GLY A 26 8.07 4.98 12.70
C GLY A 26 6.60 5.40 12.69
N ALA A 27 6.33 6.66 12.32
CA ALA A 27 4.97 7.17 12.20
C ALA A 27 4.10 6.34 11.24
N GLY A 28 4.70 5.87 10.13
CA GLY A 28 4.02 4.99 9.18
C GLY A 28 3.65 3.63 9.78
N GLN A 29 4.57 2.97 10.48
CA GLN A 29 4.27 1.69 11.16
C GLN A 29 3.18 1.85 12.22
N LYS A 30 3.24 2.90 13.04
CA LYS A 30 2.18 3.20 14.04
C LYS A 30 0.81 3.43 13.41
N TYR A 31 0.77 4.04 12.21
CA TYR A 31 -0.49 4.18 11.48
C TYR A 31 -0.96 2.85 10.90
N MET A 32 -0.05 2.06 10.31
CA MET A 32 -0.38 0.71 9.81
C MET A 32 -0.89 -0.23 10.90
N GLU A 33 -0.34 -0.17 12.10
CA GLU A 33 -0.80 -0.94 13.26
C GLU A 33 -2.27 -0.65 13.61
N GLN A 34 -2.74 0.59 13.42
CA GLN A 34 -4.15 0.93 13.64
C GLN A 34 -5.08 0.25 12.63
N LEU A 35 -4.57 -0.14 11.46
CA LEU A 35 -5.33 -0.84 10.43
C LEU A 35 -5.45 -2.35 10.70
N VAL A 36 -4.64 -2.90 11.61
CA VAL A 36 -4.68 -4.33 11.95
C VAL A 36 -6.07 -4.72 12.47
N GLY A 37 -6.57 -5.85 11.97
CA GLY A 37 -7.86 -6.37 12.37
C GLY A 37 -8.53 -7.22 11.30
N ASN A 38 -9.73 -7.68 11.65
CA ASN A 38 -10.65 -8.30 10.72
C ASN A 38 -11.75 -7.30 10.38
N TRP A 39 -12.05 -7.17 9.10
CA TRP A 39 -12.97 -6.19 8.57
C TRP A 39 -14.03 -6.86 7.69
N GLU A 40 -15.27 -6.46 7.86
CA GLU A 40 -16.32 -6.65 6.87
C GLU A 40 -16.21 -5.55 5.82
N VAL A 41 -16.32 -5.89 4.54
CA VAL A 41 -16.07 -4.98 3.43
C VAL A 41 -17.34 -4.83 2.59
N LEU A 42 -17.80 -3.59 2.46
CA LEU A 42 -18.74 -3.21 1.40
C LEU A 42 -17.96 -2.55 0.27
N LYS A 43 -17.86 -3.25 -0.85
CA LYS A 43 -17.26 -2.74 -2.08
C LYS A 43 -18.35 -2.14 -2.97
N THR A 44 -18.16 -0.90 -3.40
CA THR A 44 -18.98 -0.23 -4.39
C THR A 44 -18.12 0.06 -5.61
N LEU A 45 -18.48 -0.47 -6.77
CA LEU A 45 -17.86 -0.18 -8.05
C LEU A 45 -18.81 0.73 -8.84
N SER A 46 -18.31 1.85 -9.37
CA SER A 46 -19.13 2.85 -10.07
C SER A 46 -18.60 3.07 -11.50
N PRO A 47 -18.89 2.15 -12.44
CA PRO A 47 -18.43 2.28 -13.81
C PRO A 47 -19.05 3.51 -14.51
N PRO A 48 -18.34 4.18 -15.44
CA PRO A 48 -18.91 5.25 -16.24
C PRO A 48 -20.16 4.80 -17.00
N GLY A 49 -21.25 5.58 -16.88
CA GLY A 49 -22.49 5.35 -17.61
C GLY A 49 -23.30 4.12 -17.17
N ARG A 50 -23.00 3.55 -16.00
CA ARG A 50 -23.77 2.44 -15.42
C ARG A 50 -24.05 2.69 -13.94
N ASP A 51 -25.08 2.04 -13.42
CA ASP A 51 -25.39 2.09 -12.00
C ASP A 51 -24.28 1.44 -11.16
N PRO A 52 -24.01 1.97 -9.94
CA PRO A 52 -23.04 1.38 -9.04
C PRO A 52 -23.40 -0.06 -8.65
N VAL A 53 -22.41 -0.94 -8.71
CA VAL A 53 -22.53 -2.34 -8.30
C VAL A 53 -21.93 -2.51 -6.92
N LYS A 54 -22.70 -3.11 -6.00
CA LYS A 54 -22.24 -3.41 -4.64
C LYS A 54 -21.94 -4.89 -4.46
N SER A 55 -20.84 -5.21 -3.78
CA SER A 55 -20.46 -6.57 -3.42
C SER A 55 -19.93 -6.61 -1.98
N LYS A 56 -20.25 -7.68 -1.25
CA LYS A 56 -19.72 -7.91 0.10
C LYS A 56 -18.37 -8.61 0.04
N GLY A 57 -17.58 -8.44 1.07
CA GLY A 57 -16.30 -9.10 1.23
C GLY A 57 -15.79 -9.04 2.65
N LYS A 58 -14.63 -9.62 2.85
CA LYS A 58 -13.89 -9.64 4.12
C LYS A 58 -12.45 -9.25 3.87
N CYS A 59 -11.84 -8.61 4.85
CA CYS A 59 -10.43 -8.31 4.84
C CYS A 59 -9.79 -8.68 6.18
N ARG A 60 -8.66 -9.38 6.14
CA ARG A 60 -7.79 -9.58 7.29
C ARG A 60 -6.52 -8.77 7.10
N GLN A 61 -6.23 -7.89 8.03
CA GLN A 61 -5.04 -7.05 8.01
C GLN A 61 -4.11 -7.45 9.16
N THR A 62 -2.84 -7.73 8.84
CA THR A 62 -1.82 -8.16 9.81
C THR A 62 -0.47 -7.54 9.51
N MET A 63 0.27 -7.18 10.55
CA MET A 63 1.68 -6.80 10.39
C MET A 63 2.54 -8.04 10.10
N ILE A 64 3.45 -7.94 9.15
CA ILE A 64 4.39 -8.98 8.75
C ILE A 64 5.84 -8.50 8.88
N HIS A 65 6.79 -9.43 8.83
CA HIS A 65 8.23 -9.15 8.94
C HIS A 65 8.63 -8.33 10.18
N GLY A 66 8.03 -8.68 11.32
CA GLY A 66 8.31 -8.05 12.61
C GLY A 66 7.81 -6.60 12.71
N GLY A 67 6.64 -6.30 12.15
CA GLY A 67 6.03 -4.97 12.27
C GLY A 67 6.40 -3.99 11.15
N ARG A 68 7.05 -4.45 10.07
CA ARG A 68 7.58 -3.55 9.03
C ARG A 68 6.59 -3.24 7.92
N PHE A 69 5.75 -4.21 7.57
CA PHE A 69 4.76 -4.10 6.50
C PHE A 69 3.39 -4.54 7.00
N LEU A 70 2.34 -3.98 6.41
CA LEU A 70 0.97 -4.43 6.61
C LEU A 70 0.54 -5.29 5.41
N GLN A 71 0.18 -6.54 5.69
CA GLN A 71 -0.47 -7.42 4.72
C GLN A 71 -2.00 -7.29 4.87
N SER A 72 -2.71 -7.20 3.77
CA SER A 72 -4.17 -7.15 3.70
C SER A 72 -4.69 -8.24 2.77
N GLU A 73 -5.38 -9.23 3.33
CA GLU A 73 -5.94 -10.37 2.60
C GLU A 73 -7.44 -10.16 2.41
N PHE A 74 -7.89 -10.01 1.17
CA PHE A 74 -9.28 -9.77 0.81
C PHE A 74 -9.93 -11.00 0.19
N THR A 75 -11.21 -11.18 0.49
CA THR A 75 -12.12 -12.09 -0.23
C THR A 75 -13.40 -11.34 -0.55
N PHE A 76 -13.84 -11.36 -1.80
CA PHE A 76 -15.09 -10.73 -2.25
C PHE A 76 -16.03 -11.78 -2.82
N GLU A 77 -17.31 -11.66 -2.47
CA GLU A 77 -18.40 -12.46 -3.01
C GLU A 77 -18.83 -11.89 -4.36
N GLN A 78 -19.00 -12.76 -5.36
CA GLN A 78 -19.43 -12.40 -6.70
C GLN A 78 -20.92 -12.73 -6.90
N PRO A 79 -21.62 -12.06 -7.84
CA PRO A 79 -23.03 -12.33 -8.13
C PRO A 79 -23.32 -13.76 -8.61
N ASP A 80 -22.33 -14.43 -9.22
CA ASP A 80 -22.42 -15.81 -9.71
C ASP A 80 -22.16 -16.85 -8.60
N GLY A 81 -21.99 -16.43 -7.35
CA GLY A 81 -21.67 -17.30 -6.22
C GLY A 81 -20.19 -17.67 -6.10
N SER A 82 -19.34 -17.28 -7.06
CA SER A 82 -17.89 -17.45 -6.96
C SER A 82 -17.28 -16.45 -5.97
N LYS A 83 -15.99 -16.65 -5.65
CA LYS A 83 -15.21 -15.75 -4.80
C LYS A 83 -13.99 -15.27 -5.57
N SER A 84 -13.65 -14.01 -5.40
CA SER A 84 -12.36 -13.46 -5.83
C SER A 84 -11.50 -13.13 -4.62
N THR A 85 -10.19 -13.34 -4.72
CA THR A 85 -9.24 -13.01 -3.66
C THR A 85 -8.34 -11.84 -4.07
N GLY A 86 -7.81 -11.14 -3.10
CA GLY A 86 -6.84 -10.07 -3.31
C GLY A 86 -5.84 -10.00 -2.15
N LEU A 87 -4.60 -9.64 -2.46
CA LEU A 87 -3.53 -9.49 -1.48
C LEU A 87 -2.87 -8.13 -1.69
N GLY A 88 -2.91 -7.30 -0.65
CA GLY A 88 -2.19 -6.04 -0.60
C GLY A 88 -1.04 -6.12 0.39
N VAL A 89 0.12 -5.58 0.01
CA VAL A 89 1.20 -5.27 0.96
C VAL A 89 1.40 -3.76 0.96
N LEU A 90 1.45 -3.16 2.15
CA LEU A 90 1.71 -1.75 2.37
C LEU A 90 3.00 -1.63 3.19
N GLY A 91 3.92 -0.80 2.71
CA GLY A 91 5.17 -0.45 3.38
C GLY A 91 5.31 1.06 3.51
N TYR A 92 6.22 1.47 4.39
CA TYR A 92 6.54 2.87 4.64
C TYR A 92 8.06 3.07 4.52
N GLU A 93 8.46 4.02 3.68
CA GLU A 93 9.86 4.40 3.49
C GLU A 93 10.22 5.54 4.47
N PRO A 94 11.04 5.27 5.50
CA PRO A 94 11.37 6.24 6.54
C PRO A 94 12.29 7.37 6.06
N THR A 95 12.98 7.21 4.93
CA THR A 95 13.85 8.26 4.38
C THR A 95 13.04 9.37 3.72
N THR A 96 11.96 9.00 3.02
CA THR A 96 11.10 9.94 2.27
C THR A 96 9.77 10.22 2.96
N ASP A 97 9.45 9.50 4.04
CA ASP A 97 8.17 9.54 4.75
C ASP A 97 6.98 9.19 3.84
N THR A 98 7.16 8.28 2.88
CA THR A 98 6.14 7.91 1.88
C THR A 98 5.71 6.46 1.99
N PHE A 99 4.49 6.14 1.59
CA PHE A 99 4.04 4.76 1.47
C PHE A 99 4.29 4.17 0.09
N THR A 100 4.54 2.86 0.05
CA THR A 100 4.54 2.04 -1.15
C THR A 100 3.57 0.89 -0.95
N SER A 101 2.82 0.53 -2.00
CA SER A 101 1.90 -0.60 -1.96
C SER A 101 2.03 -1.47 -3.19
N THR A 102 1.91 -2.78 -2.98
CA THR A 102 1.77 -3.77 -4.03
C THR A 102 0.44 -4.49 -3.87
N TRP A 103 -0.18 -4.87 -4.98
CA TRP A 103 -1.44 -5.59 -5.01
C TRP A 103 -1.44 -6.67 -6.09
N THR A 104 -1.96 -7.84 -5.73
CA THR A 104 -2.26 -8.95 -6.64
C THR A 104 -3.66 -9.48 -6.35
N ASP A 105 -4.35 -10.01 -7.36
CA ASP A 105 -5.68 -10.61 -7.16
C ASP A 105 -5.93 -11.79 -8.10
N SER A 106 -6.99 -12.55 -7.82
CA SER A 106 -7.34 -13.75 -8.59
C SER A 106 -7.95 -13.45 -9.96
N ARG A 107 -8.08 -12.18 -10.35
CA ARG A 107 -8.70 -11.75 -11.62
C ARG A 107 -7.69 -11.27 -12.64
N SER A 108 -6.42 -11.12 -12.27
CA SER A 108 -5.36 -10.66 -13.16
C SER A 108 -4.01 -11.26 -12.80
N THR A 109 -3.15 -11.43 -13.79
CA THR A 109 -1.72 -11.74 -13.60
C THR A 109 -0.87 -10.47 -13.46
N LYS A 110 -1.46 -9.28 -13.53
CA LYS A 110 -0.75 -8.01 -13.37
C LYS A 110 -0.56 -7.67 -11.89
N ILE A 111 0.65 -7.27 -11.54
CA ILE A 111 0.94 -6.67 -10.23
C ILE A 111 0.63 -5.18 -10.31
N SER A 112 -0.22 -4.69 -9.41
CA SER A 112 -0.46 -3.26 -9.25
C SER A 112 0.54 -2.69 -8.25
N LEU A 113 1.34 -1.71 -8.68
CA LEU A 113 2.25 -0.96 -7.83
C LEU A 113 1.75 0.45 -7.62
N ARG A 114 1.88 0.95 -6.39
CA ARG A 114 1.53 2.32 -6.04
C ARG A 114 2.50 2.94 -5.06
N GLN A 115 2.63 4.26 -5.12
CA GLN A 115 3.45 5.02 -4.17
C GLN A 115 2.82 6.37 -3.85
N SER A 116 3.03 6.87 -2.64
CA SER A 116 2.75 8.26 -2.29
C SER A 116 3.68 9.21 -3.03
N LYS A 117 3.17 10.40 -3.36
CA LYS A 117 3.97 11.50 -3.90
C LYS A 117 4.47 12.42 -2.77
N ASP A 118 3.63 12.63 -1.77
CA ASP A 118 3.88 13.51 -0.64
C ASP A 118 4.19 12.73 0.64
N LYS A 119 4.82 13.43 1.59
CA LYS A 119 5.10 12.90 2.93
C LYS A 119 3.80 12.60 3.67
N PHE A 120 3.83 11.55 4.48
CA PHE A 120 2.70 11.18 5.31
C PHE A 120 2.38 12.28 6.32
N ASN A 121 1.11 12.66 6.38
CA ASN A 121 0.61 13.73 7.25
C ASN A 121 0.12 13.25 8.63
N GLY A 122 0.25 11.94 8.92
CA GLY A 122 -0.18 11.34 10.18
C GLY A 122 -1.64 10.85 10.20
N LYS A 123 -2.44 11.10 9.16
CA LYS A 123 -3.89 10.86 9.18
C LYS A 123 -4.43 10.03 8.01
N GLU A 124 -3.84 10.17 6.83
CA GLU A 124 -4.37 9.58 5.61
C GLU A 124 -3.25 9.18 4.66
N ILE A 125 -3.54 8.20 3.81
CA ILE A 125 -2.59 7.68 2.82
C ILE A 125 -3.12 8.00 1.43
N PHE A 126 -2.30 8.68 0.64
CA PHE A 126 -2.50 8.85 -0.79
C PHE A 126 -1.50 7.98 -1.56
N LEU A 127 -2.00 7.16 -2.46
CA LEU A 127 -1.22 6.26 -3.29
C LEU A 127 -1.56 6.51 -4.76
N PHE A 128 -0.54 6.65 -5.60
CA PHE A 128 -0.70 6.85 -7.03
C PHE A 128 -0.15 5.64 -7.78
N GLY A 129 -0.82 5.26 -8.88
CA GLY A 129 -0.36 4.16 -9.72
C GLY A 129 1.06 4.39 -10.26
N LYS A 130 1.85 3.32 -10.26
CA LYS A 130 3.17 3.25 -10.90
C LYS A 130 3.20 2.09 -11.88
N THR A 131 3.85 2.29 -13.02
CA THR A 131 4.24 1.22 -13.94
C THR A 131 5.56 0.61 -13.49
N LEU A 132 5.71 -0.71 -13.69
CA LEU A 132 6.99 -1.42 -13.53
C LEU A 132 8.00 -1.01 -14.63
N GLU A 133 7.50 -0.66 -15.81
CA GLU A 133 8.30 -0.17 -16.93
C GLU A 133 8.36 1.37 -16.91
N ASN A 134 9.45 1.94 -17.43
CA ASN A 134 9.60 3.37 -17.72
C ASN A 134 8.70 3.86 -18.89
N GLY A 135 7.57 3.18 -19.15
CA GLY A 135 6.69 3.46 -20.29
C GLY A 135 5.22 3.47 -19.89
N GLY A 136 4.54 4.57 -20.22
CA GLY A 136 3.09 4.73 -20.13
C GLY A 136 2.63 5.75 -19.08
N ALA A 137 2.11 6.89 -19.54
CA ALA A 137 1.58 7.94 -18.67
C ALA A 137 0.35 7.48 -17.87
N ASP A 138 -0.40 6.49 -18.35
CA ASP A 138 -1.76 6.19 -17.88
C ASP A 138 -1.84 5.62 -16.46
N ALA A 139 -0.85 4.85 -15.98
CA ALA A 139 -0.89 4.36 -14.60
C ALA A 139 -0.73 5.49 -13.56
N ARG A 140 -0.08 6.60 -13.94
CA ARG A 140 0.26 7.73 -13.04
C ARG A 140 -0.94 8.56 -12.59
N HIS A 141 -2.10 8.36 -13.21
CA HIS A 141 -3.29 9.19 -13.02
C HIS A 141 -4.34 8.55 -12.11
N SER A 142 -4.21 7.27 -11.75
CA SER A 142 -5.08 6.70 -10.70
C SER A 142 -4.57 7.08 -9.32
N ARG A 143 -5.48 7.49 -8.44
CA ARG A 143 -5.20 7.84 -7.04
C ARG A 143 -6.06 6.96 -6.13
N THR A 144 -5.46 6.43 -5.08
CA THR A 144 -6.19 5.82 -3.97
C THR A 144 -5.96 6.62 -2.72
N TRP A 145 -7.07 6.95 -2.08
CA TRP A 145 -7.12 7.64 -0.81
C TRP A 145 -7.63 6.70 0.27
N SER A 146 -6.88 6.60 1.36
CA SER A 146 -7.18 5.71 2.48
C SER A 146 -7.18 6.48 3.77
N ARG A 147 -8.24 6.34 4.58
CA ARG A 147 -8.33 6.97 5.90
C ARG A 147 -9.22 6.19 6.85
N LEU A 148 -8.92 6.32 8.13
CA LEU A 148 -9.81 5.88 9.20
C LEU A 148 -10.87 6.96 9.48
N GLU A 149 -12.10 6.51 9.68
CA GLU A 149 -13.25 7.30 10.13
C GLU A 149 -13.80 6.70 11.43
N ASP A 150 -14.78 7.38 12.03
CA ASP A 150 -15.55 6.88 13.18
C ASP A 150 -14.68 6.43 14.35
N GLY A 151 -13.60 7.17 14.62
CA GLY A 151 -12.63 6.84 15.66
C GLY A 151 -11.86 5.53 15.41
N GLY A 152 -11.64 5.16 14.14
CA GLY A 152 -10.90 3.95 13.76
C GLY A 152 -11.77 2.69 13.60
N LYS A 153 -13.09 2.84 13.61
CA LYS A 153 -14.05 1.73 13.39
C LYS A 153 -14.35 1.47 11.92
N THR A 154 -14.14 2.47 11.08
CA THR A 154 -14.37 2.40 9.63
C THR A 154 -13.09 2.77 8.91
N LEU A 155 -12.59 1.89 8.04
CA LEU A 155 -11.52 2.18 7.09
C LEU A 155 -12.14 2.38 5.71
N VAL A 156 -11.86 3.52 5.08
CA VAL A 156 -12.35 3.84 3.73
C VAL A 156 -11.18 3.85 2.76
N HIS A 157 -11.31 3.11 1.66
CA HIS A 157 -10.44 3.20 0.49
C HIS A 157 -11.23 3.67 -0.72
N SER A 158 -10.92 4.86 -1.24
CA SER A 158 -11.53 5.39 -2.45
C SER A 158 -10.50 5.44 -3.56
N GLN A 159 -10.80 4.77 -4.67
CA GLN A 159 -10.01 4.80 -5.89
C GLN A 159 -10.63 5.77 -6.89
N TYR A 160 -9.82 6.73 -7.31
CA TYR A 160 -10.10 7.73 -8.31
C TYR A 160 -9.36 7.39 -9.60
N VAL A 161 -10.02 7.64 -10.72
CA VAL A 161 -9.44 7.56 -12.07
C VAL A 161 -9.86 8.78 -12.87
N PRO A 162 -9.05 9.25 -13.83
CA PRO A 162 -9.45 10.33 -14.71
C PRO A 162 -10.63 9.90 -15.59
N GLY A 163 -11.62 10.76 -15.73
CA GLY A 163 -12.70 10.65 -16.71
C GLY A 163 -12.27 11.13 -18.10
N PRO A 164 -13.15 10.98 -19.11
CA PRO A 164 -12.89 11.47 -20.46
C PRO A 164 -12.61 12.99 -20.53
N ASP A 165 -13.13 13.75 -19.58
CA ASP A 165 -12.94 15.19 -19.42
C ASP A 165 -11.70 15.56 -18.57
N GLY A 166 -10.91 14.56 -18.16
CA GLY A 166 -9.75 14.72 -17.28
C GLY A 166 -10.09 14.93 -15.80
N LYS A 167 -11.37 15.04 -15.43
CA LYS A 167 -11.77 15.14 -14.02
C LYS A 167 -11.75 13.77 -13.36
N GLU A 168 -11.20 13.70 -12.15
CA GLU A 168 -11.22 12.46 -11.39
C GLU A 168 -12.64 12.13 -10.94
N PHE A 169 -13.01 10.85 -11.03
CA PHE A 169 -14.22 10.32 -10.41
C PHE A 169 -13.89 9.03 -9.64
N VAL A 170 -14.68 8.73 -8.62
CA VAL A 170 -14.52 7.51 -7.83
C VAL A 170 -15.01 6.32 -8.66
N ILE A 171 -14.10 5.46 -9.07
CA ILE A 171 -14.43 4.21 -9.77
C ILE A 171 -14.74 3.09 -8.77
N MET A 172 -14.10 3.11 -7.60
CA MET A 172 -14.26 2.06 -6.59
C MET A 172 -14.11 2.64 -5.19
N GLU A 173 -15.01 2.24 -4.30
CA GLU A 173 -14.91 2.50 -2.87
C GLU A 173 -14.98 1.18 -2.10
N LEU A 174 -14.10 1.00 -1.13
CA LEU A 174 -14.19 -0.03 -0.10
C LEU A 174 -14.49 0.66 1.22
N ARG A 175 -15.66 0.41 1.78
CA ARG A 175 -16.00 0.81 3.15
C ARG A 175 -15.87 -0.42 4.03
N MET A 176 -14.88 -0.40 4.92
CA MET A 176 -14.48 -1.53 5.74
C MET A 176 -14.82 -1.25 7.19
N THR A 177 -15.63 -2.08 7.82
CA THR A 177 -16.03 -1.91 9.23
C THR A 177 -15.44 -3.04 10.06
N ARG A 178 -14.93 -2.72 11.25
CA ARG A 178 -14.39 -3.76 12.15
C ARG A 178 -15.44 -4.83 12.41
N ARG A 179 -15.01 -6.09 12.34
CA ARG A 179 -15.81 -7.24 12.74
C ARG A 179 -15.82 -7.40 14.26
#